data_AF-A0A6C0DE71-F1
#
_entry.id   AF-A0A6C0DE71-F1
#
_cell.length_a   1.000
_cell.length_b   1.000
_cell.length_c   1.000
_cell.angle_alpha   90.00
_cell.angle_beta   90.00
_cell.angle_gamma   90.00
#
_symmetry.space_group_name_H-M   'P 1'
#
loop_
_entity.id
_entity.type
_entity.pdbx_description
1 polymer ?
#
loop_
_entity_poly.entity_id
_entity_poly.type
_entity_poly.pdbx_seq_one_letter_code
_entity_poly.pdbx_strand_id
1 'polypeptide(L)'
;MESIENPFNGSPGFGKKVTCTIQRNGDLIHRVYLQATLPKVTLQTADGSGAQFRWLNWVGHNLVKNVEIEIGGQRIDKHYGNWLHIWNELTQEPGKQAGYAKMVGNVPELTNLLVQGGEGCDDD
;
A
#
# COMPACT_ATOMS: atom_id res chain seq x y z
N MET A 1 21.77 5.98 -11.37
CA MET A 1 20.89 5.76 -10.22
C MET A 1 20.14 4.47 -10.49
N GLU A 2 20.26 3.48 -9.62
CA GLU A 2 19.65 2.16 -9.80
C GLU A 2 18.65 1.90 -8.66
N SER A 3 17.55 1.23 -8.97
CA SER A 3 16.58 0.75 -7.98
C SER A 3 16.88 -0.70 -7.64
N ILE A 4 17.01 -1.01 -6.36
CA ILE A 4 17.24 -2.38 -5.88
C ILE A 4 16.03 -2.80 -5.05
N GLU A 5 15.41 -3.91 -5.46
CA GLU A 5 14.34 -4.53 -4.70
C GLU A 5 14.93 -5.26 -3.48
N ASN A 6 14.36 -5.01 -2.31
CA ASN A 6 14.74 -5.68 -1.07
C ASN A 6 13.54 -6.50 -0.58
N PRO A 7 13.55 -7.83 -0.74
CA PRO A 7 12.43 -8.66 -0.33
C PRO A 7 12.27 -8.65 1.20
N PHE A 8 11.03 -8.76 1.65
CA PHE A 8 10.73 -8.87 3.08
C PHE A 8 11.10 -10.25 3.63
N ASN A 9 11.67 -10.25 4.82
CA ASN A 9 11.86 -11.44 5.63
C ASN A 9 10.53 -11.79 6.31
N GLY A 10 10.07 -13.03 6.09
CA GLY A 10 8.81 -13.54 6.64
C GLY A 10 7.64 -13.49 5.65
N SER A 11 6.48 -13.94 6.10
CA SER A 11 5.25 -13.97 5.29
C SER A 11 4.47 -12.67 5.47
N PRO A 12 4.42 -11.78 4.45
CA PRO A 12 3.63 -10.55 4.51
C PRO A 12 2.13 -10.88 4.62
N GLY A 13 1.40 -10.04 5.36
CA GLY A 13 -0.04 -10.18 5.53
C GLY A 13 -0.61 -9.10 6.45
N PHE A 14 -1.94 -8.97 6.45
CA PHE A 14 -2.61 -7.96 7.26
C PHE A 14 -2.31 -8.14 8.76
N GLY A 15 -2.01 -7.04 9.44
CA GLY A 15 -1.72 -7.02 10.87
C GLY A 15 -0.34 -7.58 11.28
N LYS A 16 0.50 -8.01 10.33
CA LYS A 16 1.84 -8.53 10.61
C LYS A 16 2.91 -7.44 10.46
N LYS A 17 3.98 -7.55 11.25
CA LYS A 17 5.22 -6.78 11.05
C LYS A 17 6.16 -7.61 10.17
N VAL A 18 6.62 -7.02 9.08
CA VAL A 18 7.67 -7.57 8.22
C VAL A 18 8.88 -6.65 8.23
N THR A 19 10.07 -7.20 8.02
CA THR A 19 11.32 -6.45 8.01
C THR A 19 12.14 -6.85 6.79
N CYS A 20 12.91 -5.93 6.22
CA CYS A 20 13.88 -6.22 5.17
C CYS A 20 15.21 -5.56 5.55
N THR A 21 16.32 -6.18 5.13
CA THR A 21 17.64 -5.57 5.29
C THR A 21 18.00 -4.86 4.00
N ILE A 22 18.21 -3.55 4.09
CA ILE A 22 18.63 -2.74 2.94
C ILE A 22 20.07 -3.11 2.57
N GLN A 23 20.28 -3.56 1.34
CA GLN A 23 21.60 -3.90 0.82
C GLN A 23 22.50 -2.66 0.67
N ARG A 24 23.77 -2.80 1.06
CA ARG A 24 24.79 -1.73 0.97
C ARG A 24 25.49 -1.72 -0.40
N ASN A 25 24.71 -1.66 -1.48
CA ASN A 25 25.22 -1.70 -2.85
C ASN A 25 25.47 -0.31 -3.45
N GLY A 26 25.42 0.76 -2.64
CA GLY A 26 25.61 2.13 -3.10
C GLY A 26 26.12 3.04 -1.99
N ASP A 27 26.52 4.25 -2.38
CA ASP A 27 27.02 5.28 -1.47
C ASP A 27 25.87 6.01 -0.75
N LEU A 28 24.82 6.37 -1.50
CA LEU A 28 23.66 7.09 -0.99
C LEU A 28 22.35 6.37 -1.34
N ILE A 29 21.39 6.47 -0.43
CA ILE A 29 19.99 6.06 -0.63
C ILE A 29 19.17 7.31 -0.91
N HIS A 30 18.24 7.22 -1.85
CA HIS A 30 17.31 8.30 -2.17
C HIS A 30 15.88 7.92 -1.77
N ARG A 31 15.00 7.68 -2.74
CA ARG A 31 13.60 7.34 -2.50
C ARG A 31 13.45 5.85 -2.26
N VAL A 32 12.69 5.50 -1.23
CA VAL A 32 12.28 4.15 -0.90
C VAL A 32 10.79 4.03 -1.18
N TYR A 33 10.39 2.97 -1.86
CA TYR A 33 9.01 2.69 -2.20
C TYR A 33 8.56 1.38 -1.56
N LEU A 34 7.31 1.34 -1.10
CA LEU A 34 6.66 0.11 -0.67
C LEU A 34 5.80 -0.39 -1.83
N GLN A 35 6.10 -1.59 -2.31
CA GLN A 35 5.26 -2.29 -3.27
C GLN A 35 4.46 -3.36 -2.54
N ALA A 36 3.14 -3.38 -2.77
CA ALA A 36 2.25 -4.38 -2.22
C ALA A 36 1.25 -4.82 -3.29
N THR A 37 0.99 -6.13 -3.34
CA THR A 37 -0.04 -6.70 -4.21
C THR A 37 -1.26 -7.01 -3.35
N LEU A 38 -2.42 -6.46 -3.73
CA LEU A 38 -3.67 -6.74 -3.05
C LEU A 38 -4.21 -8.10 -3.51
N PRO A 39 -4.83 -8.89 -2.60
CA PRO A 39 -5.45 -10.14 -3.00
C PRO A 39 -6.72 -9.86 -3.83
N LYS A 40 -6.97 -10.71 -4.83
CA LYS A 40 -8.22 -10.71 -5.57
C LYS A 40 -9.38 -11.09 -4.65
N VAL A 41 -10.47 -10.34 -4.74
CA VAL A 41 -11.69 -10.60 -3.98
C VAL A 41 -12.80 -11.01 -4.93
N THR A 42 -13.26 -12.25 -4.79
CA THR A 42 -14.39 -12.79 -5.57
C THR A 42 -15.55 -13.06 -4.63
N LEU A 43 -16.69 -12.46 -4.90
CA LEU A 43 -17.92 -12.71 -4.16
C LEU A 43 -18.51 -14.06 -4.59
N GLN A 44 -18.69 -14.97 -3.63
CA GLN A 44 -19.23 -16.30 -3.86
C GLN A 44 -20.74 -16.30 -3.60
N THR A 45 -21.47 -17.22 -4.24
CA THR A 45 -22.91 -17.41 -3.99
C THR A 45 -23.21 -17.86 -2.54
N ALA A 46 -22.21 -18.41 -1.85
CA ALA A 46 -22.29 -18.81 -0.45
C ALA A 46 -22.15 -17.64 0.54
N ASP A 47 -21.73 -16.45 0.10
CA ASP A 47 -21.51 -15.28 0.98
C ASP A 47 -22.82 -14.59 1.41
N GLY A 48 -23.97 -15.08 0.93
CA GLY A 48 -25.31 -14.56 1.21
C GLY A 48 -25.89 -13.74 0.05
N SER A 49 -27.22 -13.64 -0.01
CA SER A 49 -27.88 -12.82 -1.03
C SER A 49 -27.54 -11.34 -0.83
N GLY A 50 -26.83 -10.74 -1.78
CA GLY A 50 -26.43 -9.34 -1.71
C GLY A 50 -25.08 -9.10 -1.04
N ALA A 51 -24.16 -10.08 -1.08
CA ALA A 51 -22.78 -9.86 -0.69
C ALA A 51 -22.19 -8.66 -1.47
N GLN A 52 -21.57 -7.74 -0.75
CA GLN A 52 -20.96 -6.53 -1.29
C GLN A 52 -19.56 -6.40 -0.72
N PHE A 53 -18.63 -5.96 -1.56
CA PHE A 53 -17.25 -5.71 -1.15
C PHE A 53 -16.73 -4.42 -1.77
N ARG A 54 -15.93 -3.69 -1.02
CA ARG A 54 -15.10 -2.59 -1.52
C ARG A 54 -13.85 -2.46 -0.67
N TRP A 55 -12.77 -1.99 -1.27
CA TRP A 55 -11.63 -1.53 -0.48
C TRP A 55 -11.94 -0.18 0.16
N LEU A 56 -11.28 0.10 1.27
CA LEU A 56 -11.33 1.42 1.88
C LEU A 56 -10.55 2.42 1.02
N ASN A 57 -11.04 3.66 0.96
CA ASN A 57 -10.36 4.75 0.27
C ASN A 57 -8.92 4.88 0.79
N TRP A 58 -7.97 5.16 -0.11
CA TRP A 58 -6.54 5.22 0.23
C TRP A 58 -6.01 3.92 0.85
N VAL A 59 -6.32 2.77 0.24
CA VAL A 59 -5.92 1.44 0.72
C VAL A 59 -4.42 1.34 1.00
N GLY A 60 -3.56 1.97 0.19
CA GLY A 60 -2.11 2.00 0.40
C GLY A 60 -1.69 2.67 1.70
N HIS A 61 -2.38 3.75 2.13
CA HIS A 61 -2.13 4.39 3.43
C HIS A 61 -2.65 3.54 4.59
N ASN A 62 -3.83 2.95 4.42
CA ASN A 62 -4.46 2.12 5.44
C ASN A 62 -3.73 0.79 5.67
N LEU A 63 -3.04 0.28 4.64
CA LEU A 63 -2.20 -0.92 4.75
C LEU A 63 -1.03 -0.70 5.73
N VAL A 64 -0.54 0.53 5.82
CA VAL A 64 0.63 0.89 6.61
C VAL A 64 0.21 1.43 7.97
N LYS A 65 0.31 0.61 9.01
CA LYS A 65 0.15 1.11 10.38
C LYS A 65 1.29 2.06 10.76
N ASN A 66 2.53 1.61 10.55
CA ASN A 66 3.74 2.40 10.73
C ASN A 66 4.92 1.75 9.99
N VAL A 67 5.91 2.56 9.63
CA VAL A 67 7.20 2.15 9.05
C VAL A 67 8.30 2.70 9.94
N GLU A 68 9.32 1.88 10.20
CA GLU A 68 10.46 2.23 11.03
C GLU A 68 11.75 2.00 10.23
N ILE A 69 12.70 2.92 10.35
CA ILE A 69 14.05 2.76 9.80
C ILE A 69 15.01 2.60 10.98
N GLU A 70 15.79 1.52 10.96
CA GLU A 70 16.77 1.19 11.98
C GLU A 70 18.18 1.11 11.39
N ILE A 71 19.13 1.74 12.08
CA ILE A 71 20.56 1.68 11.73
C ILE A 71 21.32 1.27 12.99
N GLY A 72 22.08 0.17 12.90
CA GLY A 72 22.85 -0.33 14.04
C GLY A 72 22.01 -0.79 15.23
N GLY A 73 20.75 -1.21 15.00
CA GLY A 73 19.82 -1.62 16.05
C GLY A 73 19.12 -0.46 16.76
N GLN A 74 19.38 0.79 16.35
CA GLN A 74 18.66 1.96 16.86
C GLN A 74 17.65 2.45 15.83
N ARG A 75 16.43 2.73 16.29
CA ARG A 75 15.40 3.39 15.48
C ARG A 75 15.79 4.83 15.22
N ILE A 76 16.02 5.15 13.95
CA ILE A 76 16.34 6.51 13.49
C ILE A 76 15.07 7.31 13.27
N ASP A 77 14.08 6.69 12.63
CA ASP A 77 12.83 7.37 12.28
C ASP A 77 11.64 6.41 12.28
N LYS A 78 10.44 6.99 12.41
CA LYS A 78 9.17 6.29 12.39
C LYS A 78 8.07 7.14 11.74
N HIS A 79 7.48 6.60 10.68
CA HIS A 79 6.32 7.20 10.01
C HIS A 79 5.05 6.39 10.28
N TYR A 80 3.91 7.07 10.35
CA TYR A 80 2.59 6.46 10.50
C TYR A 80 1.81 6.60 9.19
N GLY A 81 0.94 5.63 8.85
CA GLY A 81 0.12 5.71 7.64
C GLY A 81 -0.75 6.97 7.60
N ASN A 82 -1.38 7.32 8.73
CA ASN A 82 -2.16 8.55 8.86
C ASN A 82 -1.31 9.81 8.64
N TRP A 83 -0.05 9.80 9.09
CA TRP A 83 0.87 10.92 8.88
C TRP A 83 1.23 11.05 7.39
N LEU A 84 1.48 9.93 6.70
CA LEU A 84 1.71 9.93 5.24
C LEU A 84 0.51 10.49 4.47
N HIS A 85 -0.71 10.16 4.90
CA HIS A 85 -1.91 10.70 4.27
C HIS A 85 -2.03 12.21 4.46
N ILE A 86 -1.89 12.71 5.69
CA ILE A 86 -1.94 14.16 5.99
C ILE A 86 -0.83 14.89 5.23
N TRP A 87 0.38 14.34 5.22
CA TRP A 87 1.50 14.93 4.51
C TRP A 87 1.24 15.03 3.01
N ASN A 88 0.65 13.99 2.40
CA ASN A 88 0.24 14.05 1.01
C ASN A 88 -0.77 15.18 0.77
N GLU A 89 -1.84 15.28 1.56
CA GLU A 89 -2.85 16.35 1.40
C GLU A 89 -2.25 17.76 1.48
N LEU A 90 -1.21 17.96 2.31
CA LEU A 90 -0.58 19.27 2.50
C LEU A 90 0.48 19.60 1.45
N THR A 91 1.13 18.61 0.84
CA THR A 91 2.31 18.82 -0.01
C THR A 91 2.12 18.45 -1.46
N GLN A 92 0.98 17.86 -1.80
CA GLN A 92 0.71 17.37 -3.15
C GLN A 92 0.45 18.52 -4.13
N GLU A 93 1.20 18.53 -5.23
CA GLU A 93 0.96 19.42 -6.35
C GLU A 93 -0.28 18.98 -7.14
N PRO A 94 -1.14 19.89 -7.62
CA PRO A 94 -2.37 19.56 -8.35
C PRO A 94 -2.14 18.63 -9.55
N GLY A 95 -1.05 18.80 -10.29
CA GLY A 95 -0.72 17.96 -11.45
C GLY A 95 -0.33 16.52 -11.12
N LYS A 96 -0.03 16.20 -9.86
CA LYS A 96 0.41 14.87 -9.42
C LYS A 96 -0.68 14.09 -8.66
N GLN A 97 -1.84 14.69 -8.45
CA GLN A 97 -2.94 14.12 -7.67
C GLN A 97 -3.44 12.78 -8.22
N ALA A 98 -3.77 12.75 -9.52
CA ALA A 98 -4.30 11.55 -10.16
C ALA A 98 -3.28 10.39 -10.16
N GLY A 99 -2.01 10.68 -10.46
CA GLY A 99 -0.96 9.66 -10.47
C GLY A 99 -0.71 9.07 -9.09
N TYR A 100 -0.70 9.91 -8.06
CA TYR A 100 -0.55 9.45 -6.68
C TYR A 100 -1.76 8.64 -6.20
N ALA A 101 -2.99 9.10 -6.49
CA ALA A 101 -4.21 8.37 -6.18
C ALA A 101 -4.20 6.96 -6.78
N LYS A 102 -3.68 6.81 -8.02
CA LYS A 102 -3.46 5.50 -8.64
C LYS A 102 -2.44 4.64 -7.87
N MET A 103 -1.29 5.20 -7.49
CA MET A 103 -0.24 4.46 -6.75
C MET A 103 -0.68 3.95 -5.37
N VAL A 104 -1.59 4.65 -4.71
CA VAL A 104 -2.09 4.28 -3.36
C VAL A 104 -3.44 3.55 -3.39
N GLY A 105 -3.93 3.20 -4.58
CA GLY A 105 -5.16 2.43 -4.79
C GLY A 105 -6.44 3.20 -4.43
N ASN A 106 -6.42 4.53 -4.50
CA ASN A 106 -7.62 5.37 -4.39
C ASN A 106 -8.26 5.56 -5.77
N VAL A 107 -8.62 4.44 -6.40
CA VAL A 107 -9.21 4.40 -7.75
C VAL A 107 -10.62 3.79 -7.70
N PRO A 108 -11.52 4.18 -8.62
CA PRO A 108 -12.90 3.69 -8.61
C PRO A 108 -13.00 2.17 -8.63
N GLU A 109 -12.09 1.48 -9.32
CA GLU A 109 -12.04 0.03 -9.46
C GLU A 109 -11.89 -0.70 -8.11
N LEU A 110 -11.16 -0.08 -7.17
CA LEU A 110 -10.96 -0.62 -5.82
C LEU A 110 -11.98 -0.10 -4.80
N THR A 111 -12.42 1.14 -4.96
CA THR A 111 -13.22 1.85 -3.94
C THR A 111 -14.73 1.78 -4.17
N ASN A 112 -15.17 1.47 -5.39
CA ASN A 112 -16.57 1.24 -5.70
C ASN A 112 -17.05 -0.10 -5.11
N LEU A 113 -18.36 -0.18 -4.87
CA LEU A 113 -19.01 -1.38 -4.38
C LEU A 113 -19.07 -2.44 -5.49
N LEU A 114 -18.37 -3.55 -5.28
CA LEU A 114 -18.60 -4.79 -6.01
C LEU A 114 -19.90 -5.42 -5.50
N VAL A 115 -20.74 -5.82 -6.45
CA VAL A 115 -22.00 -6.52 -6.19
C VAL A 115 -21.96 -7.89 -6.86
N GLN A 116 -22.65 -8.86 -6.27
CA GLN A 116 -22.79 -10.19 -6.83
C GLN A 116 -23.41 -10.14 -8.24
N GLY A 117 -22.64 -10.49 -9.28
CA GLY A 117 -23.05 -10.41 -10.69
C GLY A 117 -22.65 -9.13 -11.44
N GLY A 118 -21.90 -8.21 -10.81
CA GLY A 118 -21.25 -7.07 -11.46
C GLY A 118 -19.85 -7.41 -12.00
N GLU A 119 -19.27 -6.51 -12.79
CA GLU A 119 -17.87 -6.63 -13.26
C GLU A 119 -16.90 -6.69 -12.06
N GLY A 120 -15.94 -7.62 -12.13
CA GLY A 120 -14.93 -7.78 -11.08
C GLY A 120 -13.91 -6.65 -11.08
N CYS A 121 -13.16 -6.51 -9.98
CA CYS A 121 -11.94 -5.71 -9.97
C CYS A 121 -10.86 -6.46 -10.76
N ASP A 122 -10.36 -5.85 -11.85
CA ASP A 122 -9.26 -6.39 -12.63
C ASP A 122 -7.92 -6.28 -11.88
N ASP A 123 -6.99 -7.16 -12.24
CA ASP A 123 -5.70 -7.37 -11.60
C ASP A 123 -4.65 -6.40 -12.20
N ASP A 124 -4.59 -5.15 -11.73
CA ASP A 124 -3.53 -4.17 -12.06
C ASP A 124 -2.62 -3.85 -10.85
#